data_AF-A0A7C5CIJ6-F1
#
_entry.id   AF-A0A7C5CIJ6-F1
#
_cell.length_a   1.000
_cell.length_b   1.000
_cell.length_c   1.000
_cell.angle_alpha   90.00
_cell.angle_beta   90.00
_cell.angle_gamma   90.00
#
_symmetry.space_group_name_H-M   'P 1'
#
loop_
_entity.id
_entity.type
_entity.pdbx_description
1 polymer ?
#
loop_
_entity_poly.entity_id
_entity_poly.type
_entity_poly.pdbx_seq_one_letter_code
_entity_poly.pdbx_strand_id
1 'polypeptide(L)' 'MRHFLSIKDFTKDELLEMIALAQKIKKQTKQKHFVPYLEHQTLGMIFEKSSTRTRVSF' A
#
# COMPACT_ATOMS: atom_id res chain seq x y z
N MET A 1 1.84 7.55 -10.23
CA MET A 1 0.46 7.06 -10.15
C MET A 1 -0.39 8.04 -9.34
N ARG A 2 -1.56 8.47 -9.83
CA ARG A 2 -2.45 9.38 -9.08
C ARG A 2 -3.59 8.65 -8.35
N HIS A 3 -4.11 7.56 -8.91
CA HIS A 3 -5.20 6.74 -8.35
C HIS A 3 -4.99 5.25 -8.64
N PHE A 4 -5.54 4.38 -7.79
CA PHE A 4 -5.62 2.93 -7.98
C PHE A 4 -7.09 2.48 -7.87
N LEU A 5 -7.80 2.48 -9.00
CA LEU A 5 -9.24 2.15 -9.04
C LEU A 5 -9.48 0.74 -9.58
N SER A 6 -8.74 0.34 -10.61
CA SER A 6 -8.82 -1.00 -11.21
C SER A 6 -7.43 -1.54 -11.55
N ILE A 7 -7.25 -2.86 -11.44
CA ILE A 7 -6.01 -3.53 -11.86
C ILE A 7 -5.77 -3.35 -13.37
N LYS A 8 -6.85 -3.18 -14.15
CA LYS A 8 -6.78 -2.98 -15.61
C LYS A 8 -6.13 -1.65 -16.01
N ASP A 9 -6.01 -0.71 -15.08
CA ASP A 9 -5.40 0.59 -15.33
C ASP A 9 -3.86 0.52 -15.35
N PHE A 10 -3.28 -0.65 -15.05
CA PHE A 10 -1.85 -0.84 -14.90
C PHE A 10 -1.28 -1.81 -15.92
N THR A 11 -0.08 -1.48 -16.38
CA THR A 11 0.76 -2.39 -17.16
C THR A 11 1.35 -3.48 -16.26
N LYS A 12 1.82 -4.55 -16.89
CA LYS A 12 2.52 -5.64 -16.21
C LYS A 12 3.73 -5.13 -15.41
N ASP A 13 4.51 -4.23 -16.01
CA ASP A 13 5.76 -3.76 -15.40
C ASP A 13 5.48 -2.88 -14.18
N GLU A 14 4.48 -2.00 -14.23
CA GLU A 14 4.04 -1.24 -13.05
C GLU A 14 3.57 -2.14 -11.90
N LEU A 15 2.84 -3.23 -12.21
CA LEU A 15 2.44 -4.22 -11.20
C LEU A 15 3.65 -4.95 -10.60
N LEU A 16 4.65 -5.29 -11.41
CA LEU A 16 5.88 -5.92 -10.93
C LEU A 16 6.69 -4.97 -10.04
N GLU A 17 6.76 -3.69 -10.38
CA GLU A 17 7.39 -2.65 -9.55
C GLU A 17 6.68 -2.52 -8.19
N MET A 18 5.35 -2.50 -8.17
CA MET A 18 4.56 -2.47 -6.93
C MET A 18 4.85 -3.71 -6.05
N ILE A 19 4.93 -4.90 -6.65
CA ILE A 19 5.25 -6.13 -5.93
C ILE A 19 6.68 -6.09 -5.36
N ALA A 20 7.66 -5.60 -6.12
CA ALA A 20 9.03 -5.46 -5.67
C ALA A 20 9.14 -4.48 -4.48
N LEU A 21 8.41 -3.36 -4.54
CA LEU A 21 8.33 -2.40 -3.43
C LEU A 21 7.70 -3.04 -2.18
N ALA A 22 6.61 -3.78 -2.34
CA ALA A 22 5.96 -4.49 -1.23
C ALA A 22 6.92 -5.51 -0.57
N GLN A 23 7.71 -6.24 -1.36
CA GLN A 23 8.72 -7.17 -0.84
C GLN A 23 9.82 -6.44 -0.06
N LYS A 24 10.29 -5.30 -0.55
CA LYS A 24 11.29 -4.47 0.14
C LYS A 24 10.79 -4.01 1.51
N ILE A 25 9.59 -3.42 1.57
CA ILE A 25 8.98 -2.94 2.82
C ILE A 25 8.78 -4.12 3.79
N LYS A 26 8.25 -5.25 3.30
CA LYS A 26 8.05 -6.46 4.12
C LYS A 26 9.37 -6.98 4.71
N LYS A 27 10.47 -6.94 3.94
CA LYS A 27 11.80 -7.34 4.43
C LYS A 27 12.30 -6.41 5.54
N GLN A 28 12.16 -5.10 5.37
CA GLN A 28 12.55 -4.10 6.37
C GLN A 28 11.76 -4.28 7.68
N THR A 29 10.44 -4.42 7.59
CA THR A 29 9.57 -4.69 8.76
C THR A 29 9.96 -5.97 9.48
N LYS A 30 10.24 -7.07 8.75
CA LYS A 30 10.71 -8.34 9.33
C LYS A 30 12.05 -8.20 10.06
N GLN A 31 12.91 -7.31 9.59
CA GLN A 31 14.19 -6.99 10.22
C GLN A 31 14.07 -5.98 11.37
N LYS A 32 12.84 -5.58 11.75
CA LYS A 32 12.55 -4.53 12.73
C LYS A 32 13.14 -3.17 12.35
N HIS A 33 13.37 -2.93 11.06
CA HIS A 33 13.82 -1.66 10.53
C HIS A 33 12.61 -0.89 9.98
N PHE A 34 12.09 0.04 10.78
CA PHE A 34 10.89 0.81 10.44
C PHE A 34 11.28 2.15 9.82
N VAL A 35 11.25 2.21 8.49
CA VAL A 35 11.54 3.45 7.74
C VAL A 35 10.29 4.33 7.73
N PRO A 36 10.38 5.63 8.09
CA PRO A 36 9.23 6.53 8.14
C PRO A 36 8.88 7.08 6.74
N TYR A 37 8.48 6.20 5.80
CA TYR A 37 8.21 6.57 4.40
C TYR A 37 7.13 7.66 4.21
N LEU A 38 6.17 7.75 5.14
CA LEU A 38 5.01 8.62 5.07
C LEU A 38 4.91 9.53 6.30
N GLU A 39 6.05 9.96 6.83
CA GLU A 39 6.09 10.86 7.99
C GLU A 39 5.26 12.13 7.71
N HIS A 40 4.46 12.53 8.71
CA HIS A 40 3.55 13.68 8.65
C HIS A 40 2.39 13.61 7.62
N GLN A 41 2.18 12.46 6.97
CA GLN A 41 1.06 12.27 6.05
C GLN A 41 -0.13 11.59 6.76
N THR A 42 -1.35 12.03 6.45
CA THR A 42 -2.59 11.47 7.01
C THR A 42 -3.41 10.76 5.93
N LEU A 43 -3.83 9.52 6.21
CA LEU A 43 -4.70 8.74 5.32
C LEU A 43 -6.18 8.92 5.71
N GLY A 44 -7.00 9.42 4.79
CA GLY A 44 -8.46 9.49 4.94
C GLY A 44 -9.12 8.18 4.50
N MET A 45 -9.88 7.54 5.39
CA MET A 45 -10.56 6.28 5.11
C MET A 45 -12.09 6.48 5.10
N ILE A 46 -12.72 6.28 3.96
CA ILE A 46 -14.16 6.48 3.76
C ILE A 46 -14.80 5.14 3.38
N PHE A 47 -15.77 4.68 4.17
CA PHE A 47 -16.47 3.41 3.95
C PHE A 47 -17.98 3.60 4.09
N GLU A 48 -18.75 3.21 3.07
CA GLU A 48 -20.21 3.14 3.15
C GLU A 48 -20.67 1.87 3.89
N LYS A 49 -19.96 0.76 3.69
CA LYS A 49 -20.18 -0.52 4.38
C LYS A 49 -18.99 -0.86 5.25
N SER A 50 -19.24 -1.39 6.45
CA SER A 50 -18.18 -1.75 7.38
C SER A 50 -17.28 -2.85 6.81
N SER A 51 -15.96 -2.68 6.94
CA SER A 51 -14.97 -3.70 6.58
C SER A 51 -13.77 -3.65 7.52
N THR A 52 -13.77 -4.53 8.53
CA THR A 52 -12.71 -4.57 9.55
C THR A 52 -11.35 -4.92 8.96
N ARG A 53 -11.29 -5.91 8.05
CA ARG A 53 -10.01 -6.33 7.45
C ARG A 53 -9.40 -5.22 6.59
N THR A 54 -10.22 -4.54 5.81
CA THR A 54 -9.76 -3.41 4.98
C THR A 54 -9.28 -2.27 5.87
N ARG A 55 -10.05 -1.88 6.89
CA ARG A 55 -9.68 -0.78 7.79
C ARG A 55 -8.38 -1.04 8.56
N VAL A 56 -8.11 -2.28 8.97
CA VAL A 56 -6.91 -2.61 9.76
C VAL A 56 -5.66 -2.82 8.87
N SER A 57 -5.85 -3.12 7.59
CA SER A 57 -4.73 -3.40 6.67
C SER A 57 -4.14 -2.16 6.01
N PHE A 58 -4.95 -1.12 5.82
CA PHE A 58 -4.54 0.18 5.33
C PHE A 58 -4.08 1.08 6.47
#